data_AF-Q28BU5-F1
#
_entry.id   AF-Q28BU5-F1
#
_cell.length_a   1.000
_cell.length_b   1.000
_cell.length_c   1.000
_cell.angle_alpha   90.00
_cell.angle_beta   90.00
_cell.angle_gamma   90.00
#
_symmetry.space_group_name_H-M   'P 1'
#
loop_
_entity.id
_entity.type
_entity.pdbx_description
1 polymer ?
#
loop_
_entity_poly.entity_id
_entity_poly.type
_entity_poly.pdbx_seq_one_letter_code
_entity_poly.pdbx_strand_id
1 'polypeptide(L)'
;PGFRTYDGEGVILYAESADSTSWFLLALRDGKIEIQFKNELWTKVTTGGKAINNGEWHIITVEELENIISVKIAKEAVMNINNPRSLFKPANGILETKVYIAGLPRKIENIIKPINPRLDGCIRGWNLMNQGALGVKEVIQGKQSKHCLVSVERGSYYPGGGVARFFMNYNDSTNGEWFANITLNIRSSTGIGVMFSLVNGETVPLAIAIEDLASDFLQGIVVSIHSVTVARLTTKRICTDKNLLISVSVTKSSLVLTANSYTDITYASQAELEKQLSVLDQAMRENPDTYLGGIPADIPVAATPVSAYYVGCMDVTINNQLMDLDGAISKQNDIRSHSCPLVL
;
A
#
# COMPACT_ATOMS: atom_id res chain seq x y z
N PRO A 1 1.53 23.83 9.25
CA PRO A 1 1.41 22.56 8.48
C PRO A 1 1.59 21.34 9.38
N GLY A 2 0.51 20.62 9.65
CA GLY A 2 0.55 19.30 10.29
C GLY A 2 0.63 18.19 9.24
N PHE A 3 1.40 17.16 9.53
CA PHE A 3 1.57 15.95 8.71
C PHE A 3 1.44 14.70 9.59
N ARG A 4 0.77 13.67 9.09
CA ARG A 4 0.57 12.38 9.79
C ARG A 4 0.63 11.23 8.80
N THR A 5 1.33 10.16 9.14
CA THR A 5 1.40 8.93 8.33
C THR A 5 1.90 7.74 9.15
N TYR A 6 1.69 6.53 8.63
CA TYR A 6 2.40 5.29 9.03
C TYR A 6 3.37 4.79 7.96
N ASP A 7 3.37 5.44 6.79
CA ASP A 7 4.16 5.12 5.62
C ASP A 7 5.65 5.35 5.88
N GLY A 8 6.48 4.41 5.45
CA GLY A 8 7.94 4.47 5.62
C GLY A 8 8.64 5.29 4.54
N GLU A 9 8.03 5.44 3.37
CA GLU A 9 8.62 6.10 2.21
C GLU A 9 7.57 6.92 1.47
N GLY A 10 7.95 8.00 0.79
CA GLY A 10 7.02 8.75 -0.03
C GLY A 10 7.39 10.21 -0.20
N VAL A 11 6.89 10.85 -1.25
CA VAL A 11 7.15 12.26 -1.51
C VAL A 11 6.08 13.12 -0.85
N ILE A 12 6.49 14.06 -0.01
CA ILE A 12 5.56 15.03 0.61
C ILE A 12 5.37 16.22 -0.34
N LEU A 13 6.47 16.77 -0.86
CA LEU A 13 6.48 17.94 -1.72
C LEU A 13 7.67 17.91 -2.68
N TYR A 14 7.42 18.28 -3.93
CA TYR A 14 8.44 18.57 -4.93
C TYR A 14 8.23 19.98 -5.48
N ALA A 15 9.31 20.73 -5.64
CA ALA A 15 9.30 22.06 -6.23
C ALA A 15 10.40 22.19 -7.28
N GLU A 16 10.12 22.86 -8.39
CA GLU A 16 11.09 23.10 -9.45
C GLU A 16 11.00 24.54 -9.98
N SER A 17 12.12 25.05 -10.51
CA SER A 17 12.15 26.31 -11.25
C SER A 17 11.30 26.21 -12.53
N ALA A 18 10.92 27.35 -13.11
CA ALA A 18 10.10 27.39 -14.32
C ALA A 18 10.71 26.59 -15.50
N ASP A 19 12.03 26.58 -15.60
CA ASP A 19 12.85 25.86 -16.59
C ASP A 19 13.27 24.44 -16.16
N SER A 20 12.84 23.99 -14.96
CA SER A 20 13.15 22.68 -14.38
C SER A 20 14.65 22.39 -14.14
N THR A 21 15.52 23.40 -14.17
CA THR A 21 16.97 23.22 -13.97
C THR A 21 17.37 23.11 -12.49
N SER A 22 16.60 23.74 -11.60
CA SER A 22 16.76 23.66 -10.16
C SER A 22 15.51 23.05 -9.52
N TRP A 23 15.68 22.20 -8.52
CA TRP A 23 14.57 21.51 -7.87
C TRP A 23 14.87 21.16 -6.41
N PHE A 24 13.79 20.96 -5.65
CA PHE A 24 13.79 20.63 -4.24
C PHE A 24 12.75 19.55 -3.97
N LEU A 25 13.10 18.56 -3.16
CA LEU A 25 12.29 17.43 -2.75
C LEU A 25 12.28 17.33 -1.23
N LEU A 26 11.08 17.30 -0.65
CA LEU A 26 10.80 16.90 0.72
C LEU A 26 10.09 15.55 0.70
N ALA A 27 10.69 14.55 1.32
CA ALA A 27 10.20 13.18 1.31
C ALA A 27 10.37 12.49 2.66
N LEU A 28 9.83 11.28 2.77
CA LEU A 28 10.14 10.32 3.81
C LEU A 28 11.00 9.19 3.26
N ARG A 29 11.96 8.74 4.07
CA ARG A 29 12.66 7.47 3.87
C ARG A 29 12.95 6.83 5.21
N ASP A 30 12.60 5.55 5.34
CA ASP A 30 12.66 4.82 6.61
C ASP A 30 11.93 5.58 7.74
N GLY A 31 10.84 6.26 7.39
CA GLY A 31 10.04 7.10 8.29
C GLY A 31 10.66 8.44 8.69
N LYS A 32 11.88 8.75 8.23
CA LYS A 32 12.60 9.99 8.54
C LYS A 32 12.50 10.99 7.40
N ILE A 33 12.66 12.28 7.69
CA ILE A 33 12.65 13.31 6.64
C ILE A 33 13.90 13.17 5.78
N GLU A 34 13.70 13.15 4.46
CA GLU A 34 14.73 13.24 3.44
C GLU A 34 14.53 14.53 2.63
N ILE A 35 15.60 15.30 2.50
CA ILE A 35 15.70 16.42 1.57
C ILE A 35 16.62 16.03 0.43
N GLN A 36 16.17 16.27 -0.79
CA GLN A 36 17.02 16.24 -1.97
C GLN A 36 16.86 17.54 -2.73
N PHE A 37 17.95 18.13 -3.22
CA PHE A 37 17.84 19.31 -4.08
C PHE A 37 18.99 19.39 -5.07
N LYS A 38 18.73 20.11 -6.16
CA LYS A 38 19.68 20.53 -7.18
C LYS A 38 19.50 22.03 -7.38
N ASN A 39 20.58 22.78 -7.31
CA ASN A 39 20.63 24.16 -7.79
C ASN A 39 21.78 24.31 -8.78
N GLU A 40 22.07 25.52 -9.24
CA GLU A 40 23.12 25.77 -10.22
C GLU A 40 24.52 25.30 -9.81
N LEU A 41 24.81 25.24 -8.51
CA LEU A 41 26.12 24.84 -8.03
C LEU A 41 26.12 23.37 -7.66
N TRP A 42 25.21 22.95 -6.78
CA TRP A 42 25.31 21.71 -6.03
C TRP A 42 24.03 20.89 -6.10
N THR A 43 24.25 19.61 -5.89
CA THR A 43 23.25 18.56 -5.82
C THR A 43 23.49 17.84 -4.50
N LYS A 44 22.49 17.78 -3.62
CA LYS A 44 22.66 17.24 -2.27
C LYS A 44 21.46 16.44 -1.79
N VAL A 45 21.74 15.38 -1.05
CA VAL A 45 20.77 14.56 -0.32
C VAL A 45 21.11 14.61 1.15
N THR A 46 20.11 14.73 2.01
CA THR A 46 20.29 14.63 3.46
C THR A 46 19.05 13.99 4.07
N THR A 47 19.24 12.90 4.80
CA THR A 47 18.20 12.19 5.55
C THR A 47 18.53 12.30 7.03
N GLY A 48 17.56 12.66 7.86
CA GLY A 48 17.84 12.91 9.27
C GLY A 48 16.61 13.15 10.13
N GLY A 49 16.87 13.42 11.40
CA GLY A 49 15.83 13.52 12.42
C GLY A 49 15.32 12.17 12.91
N LYS A 50 14.29 12.23 13.76
CA LYS A 50 13.58 11.04 14.26
C LYS A 50 12.57 10.57 13.23
N ALA A 51 12.23 9.28 13.27
CA ALA A 51 11.13 8.76 12.48
C ALA A 51 9.81 9.39 12.93
N ILE A 52 8.99 9.83 11.97
CA ILE A 52 7.71 10.52 12.20
C ILE A 52 6.50 9.74 11.65
N ASN A 53 6.72 8.55 11.10
CA ASN A 53 5.68 7.65 10.61
C ASN A 53 5.02 6.83 11.73
N ASN A 54 4.67 7.52 12.82
CA ASN A 54 4.11 6.93 14.03
C ASN A 54 2.58 7.09 14.14
N GLY A 55 1.91 7.63 13.12
CA GLY A 55 0.48 7.91 13.14
C GLY A 55 0.08 9.15 13.94
N GLU A 56 1.02 9.94 14.44
CA GLU A 56 0.74 11.20 15.14
C GLU A 56 0.89 12.41 14.22
N TRP A 57 0.31 13.54 14.64
CA TRP A 57 0.44 14.80 13.91
C TRP A 57 1.75 15.49 14.26
N HIS A 58 2.62 15.65 13.27
CA HIS A 58 3.88 16.40 13.37
C HIS A 58 3.78 17.73 12.63
N ILE A 59 4.33 18.80 13.20
CA ILE A 59 4.46 20.08 12.48
C ILE A 59 5.82 20.10 11.79
N ILE A 60 5.82 20.04 10.46
CA ILE A 60 7.04 20.09 9.64
C ILE A 60 7.14 21.49 9.04
N THR A 61 8.30 22.13 9.26
CA THR A 61 8.64 23.42 8.65
C THR A 61 9.97 23.29 7.93
N VAL A 62 10.02 23.76 6.68
CA VAL A 62 11.24 23.89 5.90
C VAL A 62 11.44 25.37 5.60
N GLU A 63 12.60 25.90 5.98
CA GLU A 63 12.96 27.31 5.80
C GLU A 63 14.28 27.39 5.04
N GLU A 64 14.29 28.20 3.98
CA GLU A 64 15.54 28.63 3.34
C GLU A 64 16.03 29.89 4.06
N LEU A 65 17.14 29.74 4.79
CA LEU A 65 17.86 30.82 5.45
C LEU A 65 19.10 31.19 4.62
N GLU A 66 19.82 32.23 5.03
CA GLU A 66 21.05 32.62 4.38
C GLU A 66 22.06 31.44 4.36
N ASN A 67 22.31 30.92 3.17
CA ASN A 67 23.19 29.79 2.87
C ASN A 67 22.83 28.44 3.54
N ILE A 68 21.64 28.29 4.14
CA ILE A 68 21.25 27.08 4.89
C ILE A 68 19.79 26.76 4.64
N ILE A 69 19.47 25.48 4.40
CA ILE A 69 18.11 24.96 4.47
C ILE A 69 17.92 24.35 5.85
N SER A 70 17.00 24.89 6.64
CA SER A 70 16.68 24.41 7.98
C SER A 70 15.35 23.64 7.96
N VAL A 71 15.38 22.40 8.46
CA VAL A 71 14.20 21.58 8.64
C VAL A 71 13.90 21.47 10.13
N LYS A 72 12.66 21.81 10.50
CA LYS A 72 12.18 21.80 11.88
C LYS A 72 11.00 20.85 12.05
N ILE A 73 11.00 20.12 13.16
CA ILE A 73 9.84 19.34 13.64
C ILE A 73 9.41 19.94 14.97
N ALA A 74 8.14 20.32 15.10
CA ALA A 74 7.61 20.97 16.30
C ALA A 74 8.43 22.20 16.78
N LYS A 75 9.00 22.96 15.82
CA LYS A 75 9.91 24.12 16.00
C LYS A 75 11.36 23.77 16.37
N GLU A 76 11.68 22.52 16.64
CA GLU A 76 13.07 22.08 16.88
C GLU A 76 13.78 21.80 15.56
N ALA A 77 14.96 22.40 15.36
CA ALA A 77 15.77 22.14 14.17
C ALA A 77 16.34 20.73 14.20
N VAL A 78 15.95 19.90 13.23
CA VAL A 78 16.37 18.49 13.12
C VAL A 78 17.41 18.29 12.02
N MET A 79 17.50 19.20 11.06
CA MET A 79 18.52 19.21 10.02
C MET A 79 18.85 20.64 9.59
N ASN A 80 20.14 20.92 9.40
CA ASN A 80 20.63 22.14 8.76
C ASN A 80 21.54 21.74 7.61
N ILE A 81 21.16 22.12 6.39
CA ILE A 81 21.82 21.69 5.18
C ILE A 81 22.47 22.91 4.54
N ASN A 82 23.80 22.94 4.51
CA ASN A 82 24.53 23.99 3.81
C ASN A 82 24.10 24.06 2.34
N ASN A 83 23.74 25.26 1.90
CA ASN A 83 23.22 25.56 0.59
C ASN A 83 23.84 26.90 0.10
N PRO A 84 24.96 26.89 -0.63
CA PRO A 84 25.75 28.09 -0.92
C PRO A 84 25.07 29.11 -1.87
N ARG A 85 23.91 28.77 -2.43
CA ARG A 85 23.09 29.65 -3.27
C ARG A 85 21.62 29.38 -3.01
N SER A 86 20.77 30.35 -3.35
CA SER A 86 19.34 30.14 -3.21
C SER A 86 18.85 28.94 -4.03
N LEU A 87 17.86 28.21 -3.51
CA LEU A 87 17.24 27.04 -4.14
C LEU A 87 16.68 27.37 -5.52
N PHE A 88 16.06 28.55 -5.64
CA PHE A 88 15.44 29.02 -6.87
C PHE A 88 15.85 30.46 -7.14
N LYS A 89 16.11 30.78 -8.40
CA LYS A 89 16.47 32.13 -8.81
C LYS A 89 15.30 32.85 -9.47
N PRO A 90 15.16 34.17 -9.24
CA PRO A 90 14.21 34.96 -10.00
C PRO A 90 14.68 35.12 -11.45
N ALA A 91 13.77 34.94 -12.38
CA ALA A 91 13.93 35.31 -13.78
C ALA A 91 13.26 36.66 -14.01
N ASN A 92 13.98 37.65 -14.53
CA ASN A 92 13.47 39.02 -14.76
C ASN A 92 12.87 39.68 -13.50
N GLY A 93 13.44 39.39 -12.32
CA GLY A 93 12.95 39.92 -11.03
C GLY A 93 11.72 39.21 -10.47
N ILE A 94 11.21 38.17 -11.14
CA ILE A 94 10.07 37.37 -10.68
C ILE A 94 10.56 35.96 -10.33
N LEU A 95 10.25 35.51 -9.13
CA LEU A 95 10.49 34.13 -8.72
C LEU A 95 9.27 33.28 -9.09
N GLU A 96 9.43 32.40 -10.07
CA GLU A 96 8.39 31.46 -10.49
C GLU A 96 8.81 30.03 -10.16
N THR A 97 7.97 29.31 -9.41
CA THR A 97 8.23 27.94 -8.95
C THR A 97 6.98 27.09 -9.15
N LYS A 98 7.16 25.91 -9.73
CA LYS A 98 6.10 24.90 -9.84
C LYS A 98 6.17 24.00 -8.62
N VAL A 99 5.03 23.72 -8.00
CA VAL A 99 4.97 22.90 -6.78
C VAL A 99 3.99 21.76 -6.96
N TYR A 100 4.45 20.56 -6.60
CA TYR A 100 3.72 19.30 -6.67
C TYR A 100 3.63 18.73 -5.26
N ILE A 101 2.42 18.41 -4.84
CA ILE A 101 2.13 17.91 -3.49
C ILE A 101 1.83 16.42 -3.59
N ALA A 102 2.43 15.62 -2.72
CA ALA A 102 2.25 14.17 -2.68
C ALA A 102 2.49 13.49 -4.05
N GLY A 103 3.51 13.95 -4.78
CA GLY A 103 3.81 13.43 -6.11
C GLY A 103 4.94 14.19 -6.82
N LEU A 104 5.23 13.74 -8.04
CA LEU A 104 6.29 14.27 -8.90
C LEU A 104 5.70 14.70 -10.26
N PRO A 105 6.34 15.62 -10.99
CA PRO A 105 6.00 15.89 -12.38
C PRO A 105 6.13 14.64 -13.26
N ARG A 106 5.37 14.58 -14.36
CA ARG A 106 5.42 13.45 -15.32
C ARG A 106 6.81 13.24 -15.93
N LYS A 107 7.53 14.34 -16.16
CA LYS A 107 8.91 14.33 -16.61
C LYS A 107 9.74 14.85 -15.45
N ILE A 108 10.58 14.00 -14.90
CA ILE A 108 11.54 14.39 -13.87
C ILE A 108 12.93 14.03 -14.38
N GLU A 109 13.86 14.97 -14.30
CA GLU A 109 15.28 14.62 -14.42
C GLU A 109 15.66 13.76 -13.20
N ASN A 110 16.56 12.79 -13.41
CA ASN A 110 16.98 11.81 -12.41
C ASN A 110 17.10 12.43 -10.99
N ILE A 111 16.16 12.08 -10.11
CA ILE A 111 16.27 12.35 -8.67
C ILE A 111 17.56 11.67 -8.19
N ILE A 112 18.32 12.34 -7.33
CA ILE A 112 19.66 11.91 -6.91
C ILE A 112 19.61 10.51 -6.30
N LYS A 113 18.68 10.31 -5.37
CA LYS A 113 18.39 9.01 -4.78
C LYS A 113 16.94 8.63 -5.12
N PRO A 114 16.72 7.62 -5.97
CA PRO A 114 15.38 7.18 -6.33
C PRO A 114 14.49 6.91 -5.11
N ILE A 115 13.19 7.15 -5.27
CA ILE A 115 12.20 7.01 -4.21
C ILE A 115 10.86 6.63 -4.83
N ASN A 116 10.09 5.77 -4.16
CA ASN A 116 8.69 5.58 -4.48
C ASN A 116 7.92 6.86 -4.09
N PRO A 117 7.29 7.58 -5.03
CA PRO A 117 6.64 8.85 -4.70
C PRO A 117 5.29 8.70 -4.01
N ARG A 118 4.71 7.49 -4.03
CA ARG A 118 3.42 7.21 -3.38
C ARG A 118 3.56 7.44 -1.87
N LEU A 119 2.54 8.02 -1.27
CA LEU A 119 2.54 8.37 0.14
C LEU A 119 1.12 8.25 0.71
N ASP A 120 0.89 7.28 1.59
CA ASP A 120 -0.32 7.21 2.40
C ASP A 120 -0.18 8.13 3.63
N GLY A 121 -0.39 9.43 3.42
CA GLY A 121 -0.24 10.45 4.43
C GLY A 121 -1.35 11.49 4.41
N CYS A 122 -1.49 12.21 5.52
CA CYS A 122 -2.43 13.32 5.65
C CYS A 122 -1.72 14.63 5.98
N ILE A 123 -2.10 15.70 5.26
CA ILE A 123 -1.57 17.06 5.45
C ILE A 123 -2.73 17.98 5.86
N ARG A 124 -2.51 18.84 6.87
CA ARG A 124 -3.47 19.88 7.28
C ARG A 124 -2.78 21.20 7.60
N GLY A 125 -3.53 22.31 7.53
CA GLY A 125 -3.02 23.63 7.90
C GLY A 125 -1.77 24.03 7.13
N TRP A 126 -1.73 23.74 5.82
CA TRP A 126 -0.59 24.04 4.97
C TRP A 126 -0.39 25.54 4.81
N ASN A 127 0.87 25.92 4.62
CA ASN A 127 1.28 27.28 4.32
C ASN A 127 2.55 27.19 3.47
N LEU A 128 2.42 27.45 2.18
CA LEU A 128 3.52 27.47 1.23
C LEU A 128 3.91 28.93 0.96
N MET A 129 5.16 29.30 1.24
CA MET A 129 5.70 30.64 0.95
C MET A 129 4.83 31.81 1.46
N ASN A 130 4.21 31.66 2.64
CA ASN A 130 3.27 32.65 3.23
C ASN A 130 2.01 32.92 2.38
N GLN A 131 1.71 32.07 1.40
CA GLN A 131 0.49 32.13 0.60
C GLN A 131 -0.64 31.27 1.20
N GLY A 132 -0.40 30.65 2.36
CA GLY A 132 -1.42 29.88 3.06
C GLY A 132 -1.99 28.76 2.19
N ALA A 133 -3.32 28.78 2.01
CA ALA A 133 -4.05 27.78 1.25
C ALA A 133 -4.60 28.18 -0.11
N LEU A 134 -4.12 29.29 -0.64
CA LEU A 134 -4.53 29.82 -1.93
C LEU A 134 -4.42 28.74 -3.03
N GLY A 135 -5.52 28.52 -3.76
CA GLY A 135 -5.59 27.64 -4.93
C GLY A 135 -5.87 26.16 -4.66
N VAL A 136 -5.76 25.66 -3.42
CA VAL A 136 -5.97 24.22 -3.12
C VAL A 136 -7.15 23.98 -2.16
N LYS A 137 -7.56 25.01 -1.40
CA LYS A 137 -8.62 24.91 -0.39
C LYS A 137 -9.95 24.42 -0.99
N GLU A 138 -10.39 25.03 -2.09
CA GLU A 138 -11.65 24.72 -2.75
C GLU A 138 -11.61 23.30 -3.35
N VAL A 139 -10.45 22.88 -3.86
CA VAL A 139 -10.24 21.52 -4.41
C VAL A 139 -10.35 20.46 -3.32
N ILE A 140 -9.79 20.71 -2.14
CA ILE A 140 -9.90 19.79 -1.00
C ILE A 140 -11.35 19.72 -0.52
N GLN A 141 -11.98 20.87 -0.28
CA GLN A 141 -13.36 20.92 0.24
C GLN A 141 -14.39 20.30 -0.72
N GLY A 142 -14.18 20.46 -2.03
CA GLY A 142 -15.09 19.94 -3.06
C GLY A 142 -14.92 18.46 -3.40
N LYS A 143 -13.90 17.77 -2.89
CA LYS A 143 -13.60 16.37 -3.26
C LYS A 143 -13.39 15.50 -2.02
N GLN A 144 -14.36 14.64 -1.71
CA GLN A 144 -14.23 13.69 -0.59
C GLN A 144 -13.00 12.77 -0.71
N SER A 145 -12.57 12.43 -1.92
CA SER A 145 -11.34 11.66 -2.15
C SER A 145 -10.05 12.38 -1.74
N LYS A 146 -10.13 13.67 -1.38
CA LYS A 146 -9.03 14.47 -0.81
C LYS A 146 -9.11 14.61 0.72
N HIS A 147 -10.11 14.01 1.35
CA HIS A 147 -10.21 13.95 2.80
C HIS A 147 -9.56 12.68 3.35
N CYS A 148 -8.81 12.85 4.44
CA CYS A 148 -8.26 11.72 5.17
C CYS A 148 -9.26 11.19 6.19
N LEU A 149 -9.09 9.94 6.59
CA LEU A 149 -9.76 9.39 7.77
C LEU A 149 -9.37 10.19 9.02
N VAL A 150 -10.33 10.42 9.91
CA VAL A 150 -10.11 11.20 11.14
C VAL A 150 -9.15 10.47 12.08
N SER A 151 -9.47 9.22 12.38
CA SER A 151 -8.67 8.35 13.25
C SER A 151 -8.21 7.13 12.47
N VAL A 152 -6.92 6.83 12.56
CA VAL A 152 -6.28 5.73 11.85
C VAL A 152 -5.34 4.97 12.76
N GLU A 153 -5.15 3.70 12.43
CA GLU A 153 -4.13 2.81 12.98
C GLU A 153 -3.29 2.22 11.83
N ARG A 154 -2.22 1.50 12.17
CA ARG A 154 -1.34 0.85 11.20
C ARG A 154 -2.07 -0.31 10.51
N GLY A 155 -1.90 -0.42 9.20
CA GLY A 155 -2.37 -1.55 8.38
C GLY A 155 -2.85 -1.08 7.01
N SER A 156 -3.09 -2.01 6.09
CA SER A 156 -3.66 -1.68 4.78
C SER A 156 -5.19 -1.77 4.78
N TYR A 157 -5.88 -0.77 4.26
CA TYR A 157 -7.35 -0.75 4.20
C TYR A 157 -7.89 -0.91 2.78
N TYR A 158 -8.79 -1.87 2.63
CA TYR A 158 -9.50 -2.19 1.41
C TYR A 158 -10.96 -1.76 1.57
N PRO A 159 -11.45 -0.78 0.80
CA PRO A 159 -12.82 -0.29 0.91
C PRO A 159 -13.84 -1.12 0.11
N GLY A 160 -13.42 -2.16 -0.62
CA GLY A 160 -14.28 -2.94 -1.50
C GLY A 160 -14.45 -2.39 -2.92
N GLY A 161 -13.62 -1.43 -3.33
CA GLY A 161 -13.73 -0.75 -4.63
C GLY A 161 -12.86 -1.31 -5.74
N GLY A 162 -12.00 -2.31 -5.47
CA GLY A 162 -11.08 -2.86 -6.45
C GLY A 162 -9.94 -3.68 -5.83
N VAL A 163 -8.82 -3.78 -6.56
CA VAL A 163 -7.70 -4.69 -6.25
C VAL A 163 -6.34 -3.99 -6.27
N ALA A 164 -5.35 -4.65 -5.67
CA ALA A 164 -3.94 -4.38 -5.88
C ALA A 164 -3.27 -5.56 -6.60
N ARG A 165 -2.49 -5.29 -7.66
CA ARG A 165 -1.80 -6.30 -8.48
C ARG A 165 -0.30 -6.29 -8.24
N PHE A 166 0.27 -7.47 -8.09
CA PHE A 166 1.69 -7.73 -7.96
C PHE A 166 2.14 -8.81 -8.95
N PHE A 167 3.41 -8.75 -9.33
CA PHE A 167 4.10 -9.86 -9.96
C PHE A 167 5.02 -10.50 -8.93
N MET A 168 4.76 -11.76 -8.62
CA MET A 168 5.50 -12.54 -7.62
C MET A 168 6.10 -13.77 -8.27
N ASN A 169 7.32 -14.12 -7.90
CA ASN A 169 7.92 -15.38 -8.28
C ASN A 169 7.72 -16.40 -7.15
N TYR A 170 6.94 -17.44 -7.43
CA TYR A 170 6.68 -18.54 -6.51
C TYR A 170 7.62 -19.74 -6.72
N ASN A 171 8.41 -19.73 -7.79
CA ASN A 171 9.37 -20.79 -8.09
C ASN A 171 10.61 -20.65 -7.22
N ASP A 172 11.00 -21.75 -6.58
CA ASP A 172 12.28 -21.91 -5.92
C ASP A 172 13.38 -22.14 -6.96
N SER A 173 14.26 -21.15 -7.06
CA SER A 173 15.41 -21.17 -7.98
C SER A 173 16.40 -22.32 -7.76
N THR A 174 16.34 -23.02 -6.62
CA THR A 174 17.31 -24.05 -6.26
C THR A 174 16.94 -25.46 -6.70
N ASN A 175 15.65 -25.79 -6.72
CA ASN A 175 15.14 -27.13 -7.01
C ASN A 175 14.09 -27.16 -8.14
N GLY A 176 13.65 -26.00 -8.63
CA GLY A 176 12.62 -25.90 -9.68
C GLY A 176 11.21 -26.26 -9.22
N GLU A 177 10.98 -26.41 -7.91
CA GLU A 177 9.64 -26.52 -7.33
C GLU A 177 9.08 -25.14 -7.06
N TRP A 178 7.76 -25.04 -6.82
CA TRP A 178 7.14 -23.80 -6.37
C TRP A 178 6.51 -24.01 -5.00
N PHE A 179 6.48 -22.94 -4.23
CA PHE A 179 5.73 -22.88 -2.97
C PHE A 179 5.11 -21.51 -2.79
N ALA A 180 3.91 -21.50 -2.22
CA ALA A 180 3.19 -20.28 -1.88
C ALA A 180 2.81 -20.34 -0.40
N ASN A 181 3.49 -19.54 0.42
CA ASN A 181 3.19 -19.33 1.82
C ASN A 181 2.53 -17.96 1.99
N ILE A 182 1.21 -17.94 2.10
CA ILE A 182 0.41 -16.73 2.27
C ILE A 182 -0.02 -16.63 3.73
N THR A 183 0.27 -15.51 4.37
CA THR A 183 -0.26 -15.18 5.69
C THR A 183 -1.06 -13.89 5.60
N LEU A 184 -2.30 -13.94 6.06
CA LEU A 184 -3.27 -12.84 6.05
C LEU A 184 -3.57 -12.47 7.50
N ASN A 185 -3.26 -11.24 7.90
CA ASN A 185 -3.69 -10.68 9.17
C ASN A 185 -4.87 -9.74 8.91
N ILE A 186 -6.08 -10.23 9.14
CA ILE A 186 -7.31 -9.55 8.70
C ILE A 186 -8.12 -9.00 9.86
N ARG A 187 -8.74 -7.85 9.65
CA ARG A 187 -9.88 -7.34 10.42
C ARG A 187 -10.97 -6.93 9.44
N SER A 188 -11.84 -7.88 9.13
CA SER A 188 -12.86 -7.71 8.09
C SER A 188 -14.03 -6.85 8.56
N SER A 189 -14.59 -6.07 7.65
CA SER A 189 -15.83 -5.31 7.86
C SER A 189 -17.05 -5.99 7.24
N THR A 190 -16.85 -7.01 6.40
CA THR A 190 -17.91 -7.76 5.71
C THR A 190 -17.80 -9.26 5.99
N GLY A 191 -18.89 -10.00 5.73
CA GLY A 191 -18.92 -11.46 5.86
C GLY A 191 -18.52 -12.22 4.59
N ILE A 192 -18.08 -11.50 3.55
CA ILE A 192 -17.75 -12.06 2.26
C ILE A 192 -16.69 -11.18 1.59
N GLY A 193 -15.78 -11.80 0.85
CA GLY A 193 -14.83 -11.09 -0.01
C GLY A 193 -13.53 -11.86 -0.25
N VAL A 194 -12.96 -11.69 -1.44
CA VAL A 194 -11.68 -12.29 -1.82
C VAL A 194 -10.52 -11.48 -1.23
N MET A 195 -9.70 -12.13 -0.41
CA MET A 195 -8.54 -11.51 0.23
C MET A 195 -7.29 -11.62 -0.65
N PHE A 196 -7.08 -12.79 -1.24
CA PHE A 196 -5.94 -13.10 -2.08
C PHE A 196 -6.41 -13.91 -3.28
N SER A 197 -5.86 -13.65 -4.46
CA SER A 197 -6.05 -14.49 -5.64
C SER A 197 -4.81 -14.53 -6.54
N LEU A 198 -4.63 -15.66 -7.21
CA LEU A 198 -3.79 -15.80 -8.38
C LEU A 198 -4.69 -15.77 -9.61
N VAL A 199 -4.27 -15.06 -10.65
CA VAL A 199 -5.02 -14.91 -11.88
C VAL A 199 -4.13 -15.18 -13.07
N ASN A 200 -4.64 -15.95 -14.03
CA ASN A 200 -3.98 -16.21 -15.31
C ASN A 200 -5.02 -16.21 -16.43
N GLY A 201 -4.93 -15.21 -17.33
CA GLY A 201 -5.98 -14.94 -18.32
C GLY A 201 -7.33 -14.72 -17.63
N GLU A 202 -8.35 -15.48 -18.03
CA GLU A 202 -9.70 -15.43 -17.46
C GLU A 202 -9.91 -16.40 -16.29
N THR A 203 -8.84 -17.04 -15.81
CA THR A 203 -8.93 -18.06 -14.76
C THR A 203 -8.37 -17.57 -13.43
N VAL A 204 -8.87 -18.17 -12.34
CA VAL A 204 -8.40 -17.92 -10.98
C VAL A 204 -7.80 -19.22 -10.41
N PRO A 205 -6.53 -19.53 -10.68
CA PRO A 205 -5.90 -20.77 -10.23
C PRO A 205 -5.93 -21.00 -8.71
N LEU A 206 -5.89 -19.93 -7.91
CA LEU A 206 -5.94 -20.01 -6.46
C LEU A 206 -6.66 -18.78 -5.92
N ALA A 207 -7.58 -18.95 -4.98
CA ALA A 207 -8.16 -17.84 -4.23
C ALA A 207 -8.34 -18.21 -2.76
N ILE A 208 -8.19 -17.19 -1.89
CA ILE A 208 -8.51 -17.25 -0.47
C ILE A 208 -9.56 -16.18 -0.21
N ALA A 209 -10.73 -16.60 0.25
CA ALA A 209 -11.87 -15.71 0.41
C ALA A 209 -12.65 -15.98 1.69
N ILE A 210 -13.34 -14.95 2.17
CA ILE A 210 -14.39 -15.08 3.16
C ILE A 210 -15.68 -15.43 2.42
N GLU A 211 -16.42 -16.43 2.89
CA GLU A 211 -17.75 -16.79 2.40
C GLU A 211 -18.79 -16.69 3.53
N ASP A 212 -20.00 -16.33 3.15
CA ASP A 212 -21.16 -16.37 4.04
C ASP A 212 -21.84 -17.74 3.91
N LEU A 213 -22.04 -18.44 5.03
CA LEU A 213 -22.66 -19.77 5.01
C LEU A 213 -24.17 -19.62 5.26
N ALA A 214 -24.97 -20.52 4.67
CA ALA A 214 -26.44 -20.44 4.69
C ALA A 214 -27.11 -20.52 6.09
N SER A 215 -26.34 -20.59 7.17
CA SER A 215 -26.81 -20.52 8.55
C SER A 215 -26.44 -19.15 9.11
N ASP A 216 -27.41 -18.41 9.64
CA ASP A 216 -27.36 -16.98 10.04
C ASP A 216 -26.20 -16.54 10.98
N PHE A 217 -25.34 -17.46 11.40
CA PHE A 217 -24.25 -17.23 12.36
C PHE A 217 -22.93 -17.91 12.01
N LEU A 218 -22.78 -18.49 10.82
CA LEU A 218 -21.53 -19.13 10.41
C LEU A 218 -20.96 -18.47 9.16
N GLN A 219 -19.65 -18.25 9.21
CA GLN A 219 -18.86 -17.74 8.10
C GLN A 219 -17.69 -18.69 7.84
N GLY A 220 -17.25 -18.73 6.60
CA GLY A 220 -16.16 -19.57 6.16
C GLY A 220 -14.96 -18.75 5.70
N ILE A 221 -13.76 -19.30 5.88
CA ILE A 221 -12.62 -18.97 5.03
C ILE A 221 -12.40 -20.15 4.10
N VAL A 222 -12.48 -19.89 2.80
CA VAL A 222 -12.29 -20.90 1.78
C VAL A 222 -11.00 -20.69 1.01
N VAL A 223 -10.33 -21.80 0.73
CA VAL A 223 -9.28 -21.87 -0.28
C VAL A 223 -9.85 -22.63 -1.46
N SER A 224 -9.83 -22.00 -2.64
CA SER A 224 -10.35 -22.59 -3.87
C SER A 224 -9.30 -22.63 -4.96
N ILE A 225 -9.32 -23.70 -5.76
CA ILE A 225 -8.60 -23.81 -7.01
C ILE A 225 -9.64 -23.76 -8.13
N HIS A 226 -9.58 -22.70 -8.95
CA HIS A 226 -10.71 -22.31 -9.81
C HIS A 226 -12.01 -22.21 -8.99
N SER A 227 -13.09 -22.82 -9.48
CA SER A 227 -14.41 -22.85 -8.83
C SER A 227 -14.56 -23.95 -7.77
N VAL A 228 -13.50 -24.70 -7.44
CA VAL A 228 -13.56 -25.83 -6.51
C VAL A 228 -12.95 -25.45 -5.17
N THR A 229 -13.76 -25.49 -4.10
CA THR A 229 -13.28 -25.33 -2.72
C THR A 229 -12.49 -26.57 -2.29
N VAL A 230 -11.20 -26.39 -1.99
CA VAL A 230 -10.29 -27.48 -1.58
C VAL A 230 -10.04 -27.52 -0.08
N ALA A 231 -10.20 -26.40 0.61
CA ALA A 231 -10.21 -26.32 2.05
C ALA A 231 -11.20 -25.25 2.53
N ARG A 232 -11.82 -25.51 3.68
CA ARG A 232 -12.75 -24.61 4.34
C ARG A 232 -12.49 -24.61 5.83
N LEU A 233 -12.27 -23.43 6.37
CA LEU A 233 -12.29 -23.15 7.80
C LEU A 233 -13.65 -22.57 8.17
N THR A 234 -14.35 -23.20 9.10
CA THR A 234 -15.66 -22.75 9.59
C THR A 234 -15.49 -21.98 10.90
N THR A 235 -16.12 -20.81 10.98
CA THR A 235 -16.11 -19.95 12.17
C THR A 235 -17.47 -19.26 12.34
N LYS A 236 -17.69 -18.60 13.49
CA LYS A 236 -18.94 -17.89 13.76
C LYS A 236 -19.02 -16.57 12.99
N ARG A 237 -18.21 -15.60 13.42
CA ARG A 237 -18.20 -14.24 12.89
C ARG A 237 -16.77 -13.76 12.70
N ILE A 238 -16.46 -13.33 11.48
CA ILE A 238 -15.17 -12.78 11.05
C ILE A 238 -15.20 -11.25 11.10
N CYS A 239 -16.37 -10.64 10.87
CA CYS A 239 -16.57 -9.19 10.99
C CYS A 239 -16.65 -8.74 12.46
N THR A 240 -15.51 -8.77 13.14
CA THR A 240 -15.33 -8.32 14.53
C THR A 240 -14.24 -7.24 14.61
N ASP A 241 -14.07 -6.65 15.78
CA ASP A 241 -12.98 -5.73 16.10
C ASP A 241 -11.62 -6.42 16.25
N LYS A 242 -11.60 -7.76 16.27
CA LYS A 242 -10.40 -8.57 16.46
C LYS A 242 -9.75 -8.95 15.15
N ASN A 243 -8.42 -9.02 15.19
CA ASN A 243 -7.63 -9.56 14.11
C ASN A 243 -7.71 -11.10 14.08
N LEU A 244 -7.83 -11.65 12.88
CA LEU A 244 -7.73 -13.07 12.59
C LEU A 244 -6.49 -13.30 11.74
N LEU A 245 -5.58 -14.16 12.20
CA LEU A 245 -4.39 -14.53 11.46
C LEU A 245 -4.66 -15.86 10.76
N ILE A 246 -4.53 -15.86 9.44
CA ILE A 246 -4.76 -17.02 8.56
C ILE A 246 -3.46 -17.31 7.83
N SER A 247 -3.05 -18.57 7.79
CA SER A 247 -1.91 -18.99 6.99
C SER A 247 -2.30 -20.13 6.05
N VAL A 248 -1.96 -19.96 4.78
CA VAL A 248 -2.17 -20.95 3.72
C VAL A 248 -0.82 -21.26 3.09
N SER A 249 -0.38 -22.51 3.24
CA SER A 249 0.83 -23.04 2.62
C SER A 249 0.43 -24.01 1.52
N VAL A 250 0.84 -23.73 0.28
CA VAL A 250 0.52 -24.56 -0.89
C VAL A 250 1.80 -24.94 -1.63
N THR A 251 1.89 -26.20 -2.02
CA THR A 251 2.91 -26.76 -2.90
C THR A 251 2.24 -27.59 -3.99
N LYS A 252 3.03 -28.19 -4.88
CA LYS A 252 2.52 -29.12 -5.90
C LYS A 252 1.72 -30.32 -5.35
N SER A 253 1.93 -30.70 -4.08
CA SER A 253 1.38 -31.93 -3.49
C SER A 253 0.74 -31.75 -2.13
N SER A 254 0.73 -30.53 -1.58
CA SER A 254 0.14 -30.27 -0.27
C SER A 254 -0.51 -28.90 -0.20
N LEU A 255 -1.58 -28.83 0.60
CA LEU A 255 -2.24 -27.60 0.99
C LEU A 255 -2.52 -27.68 2.49
N VAL A 256 -2.09 -26.65 3.21
CA VAL A 256 -2.29 -26.55 4.66
C VAL A 256 -2.89 -25.18 4.96
N LEU A 257 -4.09 -25.20 5.54
CA LEU A 257 -4.77 -24.02 6.06
C LEU A 257 -4.69 -24.04 7.59
N THR A 258 -4.24 -22.95 8.19
CA THR A 258 -4.23 -22.75 9.65
C THR A 258 -4.75 -21.38 10.02
N ALA A 259 -5.22 -21.25 11.26
CA ALA A 259 -5.60 -19.97 11.86
C ALA A 259 -5.21 -19.92 13.34
N ASN A 260 -5.04 -18.70 13.87
CA ASN A 260 -4.67 -18.48 15.28
C ASN A 260 -5.83 -18.67 16.28
N SER A 261 -7.05 -18.94 15.81
CA SER A 261 -8.23 -19.22 16.64
C SER A 261 -8.74 -20.64 16.43
N TYR A 262 -9.38 -21.25 17.44
CA TYR A 262 -10.00 -22.58 17.34
C TYR A 262 -11.13 -22.57 16.31
N THR A 263 -10.89 -23.20 15.17
CA THR A 263 -11.83 -23.29 14.05
C THR A 263 -11.77 -24.69 13.46
N ASP A 264 -12.92 -25.20 13.05
CA ASP A 264 -12.99 -26.49 12.37
C ASP A 264 -12.54 -26.34 10.91
N ILE A 265 -11.60 -27.17 10.46
CA ILE A 265 -11.04 -27.12 9.11
C ILE A 265 -11.35 -28.42 8.40
N THR A 266 -12.03 -28.30 7.27
CA THR A 266 -12.39 -29.40 6.39
C THR A 266 -11.65 -29.27 5.07
N TYR A 267 -11.21 -30.40 4.53
CA TYR A 267 -10.55 -30.48 3.23
C TYR A 267 -11.44 -31.25 2.26
N ALA A 268 -11.25 -31.01 0.96
CA ALA A 268 -11.82 -31.87 -0.07
C ALA A 268 -11.32 -33.32 0.09
N SER A 269 -12.01 -34.27 -0.55
CA SER A 269 -11.55 -35.65 -0.57
C SER A 269 -10.12 -35.72 -1.12
N GLN A 270 -9.33 -36.69 -0.66
CA GLN A 270 -7.93 -36.84 -1.09
C GLN A 270 -7.79 -36.85 -2.62
N ALA A 271 -8.67 -37.58 -3.31
CA ALA A 271 -8.67 -37.66 -4.78
C ALA A 271 -8.97 -36.31 -5.45
N GLU A 272 -9.91 -35.52 -4.91
CA GLU A 272 -10.21 -34.19 -5.46
C GLU A 272 -9.08 -33.20 -5.14
N LEU A 273 -8.51 -33.25 -3.94
CA LEU A 273 -7.38 -32.40 -3.56
C LEU A 273 -6.15 -32.66 -4.46
N GLU A 274 -5.78 -33.91 -4.67
CA GLU A 274 -4.67 -34.29 -5.57
C GLU A 274 -4.91 -33.83 -7.00
N LYS A 275 -6.14 -34.00 -7.51
CA LYS A 275 -6.55 -33.52 -8.85
C LYS A 275 -6.42 -32.00 -8.95
N GLN A 276 -6.96 -31.25 -7.99
CA GLN A 276 -6.92 -29.79 -8.02
C GLN A 276 -5.49 -29.24 -7.85
N LEU A 277 -4.66 -29.86 -7.01
CA LEU A 277 -3.25 -29.48 -6.90
C LEU A 277 -2.47 -29.71 -8.20
N SER A 278 -2.79 -30.75 -8.97
CA SER A 278 -2.21 -30.94 -10.31
C SER A 278 -2.63 -29.85 -11.30
N VAL A 279 -3.85 -29.31 -11.19
CA VAL A 279 -4.31 -28.19 -12.02
C VAL A 279 -3.57 -26.91 -11.63
N LEU A 280 -3.45 -26.65 -10.32
CA LEU A 280 -2.68 -25.52 -9.82
C LEU A 280 -1.20 -25.60 -10.24
N ASP A 281 -0.58 -26.78 -10.19
CA ASP A 281 0.82 -26.97 -10.63
C ASP A 281 1.04 -26.52 -12.09
N GLN A 282 0.09 -26.80 -12.98
CA GLN A 282 0.16 -26.35 -14.38
C GLN A 282 0.08 -24.82 -14.47
N ALA A 283 -0.87 -24.22 -13.75
CA ALA A 283 -1.05 -22.77 -13.74
C ALA A 283 0.16 -22.03 -13.15
N MET A 284 0.81 -22.58 -12.12
CA MET A 284 1.98 -21.96 -11.49
C MET A 284 3.18 -21.86 -12.44
N ARG A 285 3.29 -22.76 -13.43
CA ARG A 285 4.35 -22.70 -14.47
C ARG A 285 4.17 -21.52 -15.41
N GLU A 286 2.97 -20.98 -15.52
CA GLU A 286 2.65 -19.81 -16.34
C GLU A 286 2.89 -18.47 -15.60
N ASN A 287 3.37 -18.52 -14.35
CA ASN A 287 3.66 -17.36 -13.50
C ASN A 287 2.44 -16.43 -13.34
N PRO A 288 1.38 -16.89 -12.64
CA PRO A 288 0.15 -16.12 -12.52
C PRO A 288 0.37 -14.80 -11.77
N ASP A 289 -0.43 -13.79 -12.13
CA ASP A 289 -0.45 -12.51 -11.42
C ASP A 289 -1.06 -12.67 -10.03
N THR A 290 -0.50 -11.95 -9.06
CA THR A 290 -0.99 -11.93 -7.68
C THR A 290 -1.89 -10.73 -7.45
N TYR A 291 -3.09 -10.95 -6.92
CA TYR A 291 -4.05 -9.91 -6.58
C TYR A 291 -4.44 -9.95 -5.11
N LEU A 292 -4.55 -8.76 -4.51
CA LEU A 292 -5.03 -8.57 -3.15
C LEU A 292 -6.34 -7.78 -3.15
N GLY A 293 -7.27 -8.19 -2.29
CA GLY A 293 -8.55 -7.52 -2.06
C GLY A 293 -9.66 -7.85 -3.06
N GLY A 294 -9.43 -8.76 -4.01
CA GLY A 294 -10.42 -9.12 -5.03
C GLY A 294 -9.89 -10.00 -6.15
N ILE A 295 -10.69 -10.05 -7.22
CA ILE A 295 -10.30 -10.46 -8.57
C ILE A 295 -10.52 -9.28 -9.54
N PRO A 296 -9.79 -9.18 -10.66
CA PRO A 296 -10.03 -8.16 -11.67
C PRO A 296 -11.47 -8.19 -12.21
N ALA A 297 -12.02 -7.02 -12.55
CA ALA A 297 -13.43 -6.87 -12.92
C ALA A 297 -13.81 -7.55 -14.26
N ASP A 298 -12.82 -7.86 -15.09
CA ASP A 298 -12.95 -8.55 -16.37
C ASP A 298 -12.96 -10.08 -16.22
N ILE A 299 -12.65 -10.62 -15.03
CA ILE A 299 -12.70 -12.06 -14.78
C ILE A 299 -14.15 -12.51 -14.57
N PRO A 300 -14.58 -13.63 -15.18
CA PRO A 300 -15.92 -14.17 -14.96
C PRO A 300 -16.19 -14.45 -13.49
N VAL A 301 -17.38 -14.04 -13.01
CA VAL A 301 -17.85 -14.24 -11.63
C VAL A 301 -17.81 -15.71 -11.19
N ALA A 302 -17.97 -16.64 -12.14
CA ALA A 302 -17.95 -18.09 -11.90
C ALA A 302 -16.53 -18.70 -11.83
N ALA A 303 -15.46 -17.91 -12.04
CA ALA A 303 -14.08 -18.40 -12.04
C ALA A 303 -13.61 -18.85 -10.65
N THR A 304 -14.29 -18.40 -9.58
CA THR A 304 -14.03 -18.75 -8.18
C THR A 304 -15.35 -18.73 -7.39
N PRO A 305 -15.47 -19.45 -6.26
CA PRO A 305 -16.71 -19.48 -5.47
C PRO A 305 -17.13 -18.11 -4.90
N VAL A 306 -16.18 -17.21 -4.65
CA VAL A 306 -16.43 -15.87 -4.13
C VAL A 306 -15.75 -14.86 -5.04
N SER A 307 -16.49 -13.85 -5.49
CA SER A 307 -16.00 -12.80 -6.39
C SER A 307 -16.16 -11.39 -5.83
N ALA A 308 -16.79 -11.24 -4.65
CA ALA A 308 -16.92 -9.96 -3.99
C ALA A 308 -15.54 -9.40 -3.58
N TYR A 309 -15.38 -8.08 -3.68
CA TYR A 309 -14.20 -7.40 -3.16
C TYR A 309 -14.15 -7.46 -1.63
N TYR A 310 -12.94 -7.63 -1.09
CA TYR A 310 -12.74 -7.61 0.35
C TYR A 310 -12.91 -6.20 0.90
N VAL A 311 -13.60 -6.11 2.03
CA VAL A 311 -13.76 -4.88 2.80
C VAL A 311 -13.18 -5.08 4.18
N GLY A 312 -12.20 -4.26 4.54
CA GLY A 312 -11.58 -4.29 5.86
C GLY A 312 -10.10 -4.00 5.83
N CYS A 313 -9.49 -4.19 6.99
CA CYS A 313 -8.04 -4.10 7.16
C CYS A 313 -7.40 -5.44 6.90
N MET A 314 -6.29 -5.46 6.17
CA MET A 314 -5.57 -6.69 5.86
C MET A 314 -4.11 -6.41 5.56
N ASP A 315 -3.21 -6.98 6.36
CA ASP A 315 -1.79 -7.08 6.00
C ASP A 315 -1.51 -8.47 5.44
N VAL A 316 -0.69 -8.53 4.38
CA VAL A 316 -0.42 -9.75 3.64
C VAL A 316 1.08 -10.01 3.60
N THR A 317 1.49 -11.21 4.02
CA THR A 317 2.86 -11.69 3.90
C THR A 317 2.86 -12.87 2.92
N ILE A 318 3.69 -12.80 1.88
CA ILE A 318 3.86 -13.86 0.88
C ILE A 318 5.31 -14.30 0.89
N ASN A 319 5.58 -15.59 1.10
CA ASN A 319 6.94 -16.16 1.10
C ASN A 319 7.94 -15.35 1.97
N ASN A 320 7.52 -15.00 3.19
CA ASN A 320 8.26 -14.19 4.17
C ASN A 320 8.47 -12.71 3.81
N GLN A 321 7.86 -12.22 2.73
CA GLN A 321 7.86 -10.82 2.36
C GLN A 321 6.52 -10.16 2.73
N LEU A 322 6.56 -9.15 3.59
CA LEU A 322 5.40 -8.29 3.84
C LEU A 322 5.14 -7.46 2.58
N MET A 323 3.91 -7.52 2.07
CA MET A 323 3.52 -6.83 0.84
C MET A 323 3.27 -5.35 1.11
N ASP A 324 4.06 -4.48 0.49
CA ASP A 324 3.81 -3.03 0.46
C ASP A 324 2.92 -2.70 -0.76
N LEU A 325 1.72 -2.17 -0.50
CA LEU A 325 0.76 -1.80 -1.54
C LEU A 325 1.24 -0.66 -2.44
N ASP A 326 2.17 0.16 -2.00
CA ASP A 326 2.80 1.16 -2.85
C ASP A 326 3.84 0.56 -3.80
N GLY A 327 4.27 -0.70 -3.58
CA GLY A 327 5.05 -1.50 -4.53
C GLY A 327 4.22 -2.18 -5.62
N ALA A 328 2.88 -2.09 -5.56
CA ALA A 328 2.00 -2.74 -6.53
C ALA A 328 2.19 -2.17 -7.96
N ILE A 329 2.04 -3.05 -8.96
CA ILE A 329 2.04 -2.68 -10.39
C ILE A 329 0.83 -1.77 -10.67
N SER A 330 -0.32 -2.15 -10.15
CA SER A 330 -1.55 -1.35 -10.15
C SER A 330 -2.26 -1.49 -8.81
N LYS A 331 -2.91 -0.42 -8.37
CA LYS A 331 -3.67 -0.38 -7.12
C LYS A 331 -4.88 0.53 -7.32
N GLN A 332 -6.06 0.07 -6.91
CA GLN A 332 -7.24 0.91 -6.90
C GLN A 332 -7.02 2.13 -5.98
N ASN A 333 -7.45 3.31 -6.44
CA ASN A 333 -7.10 4.60 -5.81
C ASN A 333 -7.61 4.78 -4.37
N ASP A 334 -8.65 4.05 -3.97
CA ASP A 334 -9.27 4.14 -2.64
C ASP A 334 -8.68 3.14 -1.64
N ILE A 335 -7.83 2.19 -2.09
CA ILE A 335 -7.05 1.32 -1.22
C ILE A 335 -5.94 2.13 -0.55
N ARG A 336 -5.88 2.06 0.79
CA ARG A 336 -4.88 2.73 1.62
C ARG A 336 -3.78 1.74 1.98
N SER A 337 -2.52 2.12 1.73
CA SER A 337 -1.38 1.22 1.87
C SER A 337 -0.93 1.01 3.31
N HIS A 338 -1.08 2.02 4.17
CA HIS A 338 -0.42 2.05 5.46
C HIS A 338 -1.33 2.53 6.60
N SER A 339 -2.56 2.94 6.29
CA SER A 339 -3.54 3.41 7.25
C SER A 339 -4.88 2.68 7.18
N CYS A 340 -5.30 2.23 8.35
CA CYS A 340 -6.58 1.58 8.59
C CYS A 340 -7.50 2.45 9.44
N PRO A 341 -8.83 2.48 9.22
CA PRO A 341 -9.76 3.12 10.14
C PRO A 341 -9.62 2.54 11.56
N LEU A 342 -9.53 3.41 12.56
CA LEU A 342 -9.56 2.98 13.95
C LEU A 342 -10.97 2.50 14.32
N VAL A 343 -11.08 1.32 14.92
CA VAL A 343 -12.33 0.84 15.52
C VAL A 343 -12.39 1.39 16.95
N LEU A 344 -13.41 2.19 17.26
CA LEU A 344 -13.61 2.84 18.56
C LEU A 344 -14.52 2.04 19.48
#